data_AF-A0A0R1QUV9-F1
#
_entry.id   AF-A0A0R1QUV9-F1
#
_cell.length_a   1.000
_cell.length_b   1.000
_cell.length_c   1.000
_cell.angle_alpha   90.00
_cell.angle_beta   90.00
_cell.angle_gamma   90.00
#
_symmetry.space_group_name_H-M   'P 1'
#
loop_
_entity.id
_entity.type
_entity.pdbx_description
1 polymer ?
#
loop_
_entity_poly.entity_id
_entity_poly.type
_entity_poly.pdbx_seq_one_letter_code
_entity_poly.pdbx_strand_id
1 'polypeptide(L)'
;MAEETQTQEEVKTTEEPTTYTQAQLDSEADKRAAKALETAKAKWEAEQAKALEDAKSEGARLAKMSADEKAQELEKQRQAALDKREAELNQRELSASTKSLLVDKGLPTDFAGSLVALGDADKIKDAVENIQKTIQETVNKQVEAKLQTDPPKNGASALDGADDPFKKIMAQYKK
;
A
#
# COMPACT_ATOMS: atom_id res chain seq x y z
N MET A 1 58.70 -107.58 -29.36
CA MET A 1 58.46 -107.00 -28.02
C MET A 1 58.65 -105.52 -28.18
N ALA A 2 57.53 -104.77 -28.20
CA ALA A 2 57.17 -103.79 -27.16
C ALA A 2 58.14 -102.58 -27.23
N GLU A 3 57.71 -101.35 -27.46
CA GLU A 3 56.82 -100.58 -26.57
C GLU A 3 56.48 -99.20 -27.21
N GLU A 4 55.24 -98.75 -27.01
CA GLU A 4 54.70 -97.39 -26.80
C GLU A 4 55.04 -96.20 -27.74
N THR A 5 54.07 -95.70 -28.53
CA THR A 5 53.12 -94.58 -28.26
C THR A 5 53.71 -93.23 -27.85
N GLN A 6 53.40 -92.21 -28.66
CA GLN A 6 53.02 -90.91 -28.13
C GLN A 6 51.95 -90.25 -29.03
N THR A 7 50.76 -90.12 -28.46
CA THR A 7 49.65 -89.29 -28.93
C THR A 7 49.70 -87.98 -28.13
N GLN A 8 49.59 -86.83 -28.81
CA GLN A 8 49.12 -85.57 -28.21
C GLN A 8 47.92 -85.09 -29.03
N GLU A 9 46.76 -85.02 -28.37
CA GLU A 9 45.54 -84.37 -28.85
C GLU A 9 45.67 -82.85 -28.68
N GLU A 10 45.44 -82.12 -29.76
CA GLU A 10 45.15 -80.67 -29.74
C GLU A 10 43.68 -80.48 -30.16
N VAL A 11 42.85 -80.06 -29.21
CA VAL A 11 41.43 -79.77 -29.42
C VAL A 11 41.28 -78.44 -30.16
N LYS A 12 40.97 -78.51 -31.46
CA LYS A 12 40.54 -77.36 -32.27
C LYS A 12 39.01 -77.26 -32.25
N THR A 13 38.48 -76.34 -31.47
CA THR A 13 37.07 -75.90 -31.61
C THR A 13 36.93 -75.20 -32.96
N THR A 14 36.19 -75.82 -33.88
CA THR A 14 35.79 -75.23 -35.16
C THR A 14 34.29 -74.95 -35.05
N GLU A 15 33.92 -73.67 -35.01
CA GLU A 15 32.54 -73.23 -35.14
C GLU A 15 32.05 -73.51 -36.57
N GLU A 16 31.03 -74.34 -36.73
CA GLU A 16 30.39 -74.61 -38.02
C GLU A 16 29.50 -73.43 -38.46
N PRO A 17 29.52 -73.03 -39.74
CA PRO A 17 28.65 -71.97 -40.26
C PRO A 17 27.21 -72.50 -40.41
N THR A 18 26.30 -71.99 -39.57
CA THR A 18 24.86 -72.25 -39.72
C THR A 18 24.32 -71.56 -40.97
N THR A 19 23.91 -72.34 -41.98
CA THR A 19 23.32 -71.81 -43.22
C THR A 19 21.80 -71.77 -43.06
N TYR A 20 21.23 -70.57 -42.91
CA TYR A 20 19.79 -70.35 -42.80
C TYR A 20 19.13 -70.35 -44.19
N THR A 21 17.91 -70.89 -44.29
CA THR A 21 17.10 -70.81 -45.52
C THR A 21 16.44 -69.43 -45.65
N GLN A 22 16.26 -68.94 -46.87
CA GLN A 22 15.66 -67.62 -47.15
C GLN A 22 14.29 -67.45 -46.44
N ALA A 23 13.46 -68.50 -46.45
CA ALA A 23 12.14 -68.48 -45.80
C ALA A 23 12.21 -68.34 -44.26
N GLN A 24 13.26 -68.85 -43.60
CA GLN A 24 13.44 -68.68 -42.15
C GLN A 24 13.90 -67.25 -41.81
N LEU A 25 14.72 -66.64 -42.67
CA LEU A 25 15.14 -65.23 -42.52
C LEU A 25 13.95 -64.28 -42.71
N ASP A 26 13.12 -64.51 -43.73
CA ASP A 26 11.94 -63.68 -43.99
C ASP A 26 10.92 -63.77 -42.85
N SER A 27 10.67 -64.98 -42.30
CA SER A 27 9.75 -65.15 -41.17
C SER A 27 10.25 -64.50 -39.86
N GLU A 28 11.55 -64.54 -39.59
CA GLU A 28 12.16 -63.87 -38.43
C GLU A 28 12.15 -62.34 -38.61
N ALA A 29 12.34 -61.85 -39.84
CA ALA A 29 12.23 -60.44 -40.18
C ALA A 29 10.80 -59.92 -40.00
N ASP A 30 9.79 -60.64 -40.48
CA ASP A 30 8.38 -60.30 -40.30
C ASP A 30 7.98 -60.29 -38.82
N LYS A 31 8.44 -61.26 -38.04
CA LYS A 31 8.21 -61.28 -36.57
C LYS A 31 8.83 -60.06 -35.89
N ARG A 32 10.06 -59.68 -36.27
CA ARG A 32 10.69 -58.45 -35.74
C ARG A 32 9.94 -57.19 -36.17
N ALA A 33 9.51 -57.11 -37.42
CA ALA A 33 8.75 -55.99 -37.94
C ALA A 33 7.41 -55.84 -37.21
N ALA A 34 6.69 -56.95 -36.99
CA ALA A 34 5.44 -56.96 -36.23
C ALA A 34 5.66 -56.52 -34.77
N LYS A 35 6.67 -57.06 -34.08
CA LYS A 35 7.03 -56.64 -32.72
C LYS A 35 7.42 -55.16 -32.65
N ALA A 36 8.17 -54.67 -33.62
CA ALA A 36 8.57 -53.27 -33.70
C ALA A 36 7.35 -52.36 -33.90
N LEU A 37 6.42 -52.73 -34.77
CA LEU A 37 5.17 -52.01 -34.99
C LEU A 37 4.27 -52.03 -33.75
N GLU A 38 4.14 -53.17 -33.07
CA GLU A 38 3.36 -53.28 -31.84
C GLU A 38 3.95 -52.41 -30.72
N THR A 39 5.28 -52.45 -30.57
CA THR A 39 6.00 -51.59 -29.61
C THR A 39 5.84 -50.11 -29.95
N ALA A 40 5.92 -49.75 -31.24
CA ALA A 40 5.73 -48.37 -31.69
C ALA A 40 4.29 -47.89 -31.43
N LYS A 41 3.28 -48.73 -31.69
CA LYS A 41 1.88 -48.42 -31.38
C LYS A 41 1.66 -48.24 -29.88
N ALA A 42 2.16 -49.16 -29.05
CA ALA A 42 2.05 -49.06 -27.60
C ALA A 42 2.73 -47.79 -27.05
N LYS A 43 3.90 -47.43 -27.57
CA LYS A 43 4.57 -46.16 -27.23
C LYS A 43 3.75 -44.95 -27.65
N TRP A 44 3.22 -44.95 -28.87
CA TRP A 44 2.42 -43.83 -29.37
C TRP A 44 1.12 -43.65 -28.59
N GLU A 45 0.42 -44.74 -28.25
CA GLU A 45 -0.77 -44.68 -27.40
C GLU A 45 -0.45 -44.15 -25.99
N ALA A 46 0.67 -44.58 -25.40
CA ALA A 46 1.11 -44.08 -24.11
C ALA A 46 1.48 -42.59 -24.16
N GLU A 47 2.18 -42.13 -25.20
CA GLU A 47 2.49 -40.71 -25.40
C GLU A 47 1.24 -39.87 -25.63
N GLN A 48 0.29 -40.36 -26.43
CA GLN A 48 -0.99 -39.67 -26.65
C GLN A 48 -1.83 -39.59 -25.38
N ALA A 49 -1.89 -40.66 -24.59
CA ALA A 49 -2.59 -40.66 -23.31
C ALA A 49 -1.96 -39.65 -22.34
N LYS A 50 -0.63 -39.62 -22.26
CA LYS A 50 0.11 -38.67 -21.43
C LYS A 50 -0.09 -37.22 -21.89
N ALA A 51 -0.01 -36.96 -23.19
CA ALA A 51 -0.24 -35.62 -23.74
C ALA A 51 -1.68 -35.12 -23.46
N LEU A 52 -2.67 -36.01 -23.50
CA LEU A 52 -4.05 -35.68 -23.14
C LEU A 52 -4.22 -35.39 -21.64
N GLU A 53 -3.53 -36.13 -20.78
CA GLU A 53 -3.53 -35.88 -19.33
C GLU A 53 -2.85 -34.56 -19.00
N ASP A 54 -1.67 -34.31 -19.56
CA ASP A 54 -0.90 -33.08 -19.38
C ASP A 54 -1.69 -31.86 -19.88
N ALA A 55 -2.36 -31.97 -21.04
CA ALA A 55 -3.20 -30.90 -21.58
C ALA A 55 -4.42 -30.59 -20.67
N LYS A 56 -5.04 -31.61 -20.07
CA LYS A 56 -6.15 -31.41 -19.12
C LYS A 56 -5.67 -30.77 -17.83
N SER A 57 -4.53 -31.22 -17.31
CA SER A 57 -3.93 -30.69 -16.08
C SER A 57 -3.53 -29.22 -16.22
N GLU A 58 -2.84 -28.87 -17.30
CA GLU A 58 -2.43 -27.49 -17.55
C GLU A 58 -3.62 -26.58 -17.85
N GLY A 59 -4.62 -27.07 -18.61
CA GLY A 59 -5.87 -26.35 -18.84
C GLY A 59 -6.63 -26.06 -17.54
N ALA A 60 -6.70 -27.03 -16.63
CA ALA A 60 -7.31 -26.83 -15.31
C ALA A 60 -6.50 -25.84 -14.45
N ARG A 61 -5.17 -25.90 -14.50
CA ARG A 61 -4.28 -24.96 -13.79
C ARG A 61 -4.45 -23.53 -14.28
N LEU A 62 -4.47 -23.33 -15.60
CA LEU A 62 -4.69 -22.02 -16.23
C LEU A 62 -6.09 -21.47 -15.93
N ALA A 63 -7.12 -22.31 -16.00
CA ALA A 63 -8.49 -21.90 -15.67
C ALA A 63 -8.61 -21.48 -14.19
N LYS A 64 -7.98 -22.24 -13.29
CA LYS A 64 -7.93 -21.90 -11.87
C LYS A 64 -7.19 -20.59 -11.62
N MET A 65 -6.01 -20.41 -12.22
CA MET A 65 -5.24 -19.17 -12.10
C MET A 65 -6.04 -17.96 -12.61
N SER A 66 -6.74 -18.10 -13.73
CA SER A 66 -7.61 -17.03 -14.26
C SER A 66 -8.78 -16.71 -13.33
N ALA A 67 -9.36 -17.71 -12.65
CA ALA A 67 -10.42 -17.49 -11.68
C ALA A 67 -9.91 -16.82 -10.40
N ASP A 68 -8.77 -17.27 -9.89
CA ASP A 68 -8.13 -16.71 -8.69
C ASP A 68 -7.69 -15.25 -8.92
N GLU A 69 -7.13 -14.93 -10.09
CA GLU A 69 -6.72 -13.57 -10.44
C GLU A 69 -7.92 -12.61 -10.54
N LYS A 70 -9.03 -13.07 -11.13
CA LYS A 70 -10.29 -12.29 -11.17
C LYS A 70 -10.85 -12.07 -9.76
N ALA A 71 -10.78 -13.08 -8.90
CA ALA A 71 -11.25 -12.95 -7.52
C ALA A 71 -10.40 -11.93 -6.74
N GLN A 72 -9.07 -12.00 -6.87
CA GLN A 72 -8.15 -11.04 -6.24
C GLN A 72 -8.36 -9.61 -6.73
N GLU A 73 -8.56 -9.40 -8.03
CA GLU A 73 -8.83 -8.07 -8.57
C GLU A 73 -10.17 -7.52 -8.08
N LEU A 74 -11.21 -8.35 -7.97
CA LEU A 74 -12.50 -7.96 -7.41
C LEU A 74 -12.38 -7.62 -5.92
N GLU A 75 -11.64 -8.42 -5.14
CA GLU A 75 -11.35 -8.12 -3.74
C GLU A 75 -10.56 -6.83 -3.59
N LYS A 76 -9.54 -6.60 -4.42
CA LYS A 76 -8.76 -5.37 -4.43
C LYS A 76 -9.61 -4.15 -4.77
N GLN A 77 -10.49 -4.24 -5.76
CA GLN A 77 -11.44 -3.18 -6.08
C GLN A 77 -12.40 -2.91 -4.93
N ARG A 78 -12.89 -3.96 -4.28
CA ARG A 78 -13.75 -3.84 -3.10
C ARG A 78 -13.00 -3.16 -1.95
N GLN A 79 -11.77 -3.57 -1.68
CA GLN A 79 -10.94 -2.97 -0.64
C GLN A 79 -10.66 -1.50 -0.94
N ALA A 80 -10.25 -1.17 -2.16
CA ALA A 80 -10.03 0.22 -2.58
C ALA A 80 -11.30 1.08 -2.47
N ALA A 81 -12.48 0.51 -2.76
CA ALA A 81 -13.75 1.20 -2.57
C ALA A 81 -14.08 1.43 -1.10
N LEU A 82 -13.76 0.47 -0.21
CA LEU A 82 -13.90 0.62 1.23
C LEU A 82 -12.93 1.67 1.78
N ASP A 83 -11.65 1.59 1.43
CA ASP A 83 -10.61 2.53 1.85
C ASP A 83 -10.95 3.96 1.42
N LYS A 84 -11.43 4.14 0.18
CA LYS A 84 -11.90 5.44 -0.32
C LYS A 84 -13.07 5.96 0.51
N ARG A 85 -14.05 5.11 0.79
CA ARG A 85 -15.22 5.50 1.59
C ARG A 85 -14.83 5.86 3.02
N GLU A 86 -13.91 5.11 3.62
CA GLU A 86 -13.40 5.39 4.96
C GLU A 86 -12.62 6.71 4.99
N ALA A 87 -11.76 6.97 3.99
CA ALA A 87 -11.06 8.23 3.87
C ALA A 87 -12.02 9.43 3.71
N GLU A 88 -13.06 9.30 2.89
CA GLU A 88 -14.10 10.33 2.71
C GLU A 88 -14.89 10.59 4.01
N LEU A 89 -15.23 9.52 4.76
CA LEU A 89 -15.90 9.64 6.05
C LEU A 89 -15.00 10.31 7.08
N ASN A 90 -13.75 9.87 7.21
CA ASN A 90 -12.78 10.46 8.13
C ASN A 90 -12.57 11.95 7.82
N GLN A 91 -12.45 12.31 6.54
CA GLN A 91 -12.32 13.72 6.13
C GLN A 91 -13.58 14.52 6.48
N ARG A 92 -14.77 13.95 6.28
CA ARG A 92 -16.05 14.60 6.61
C ARG A 92 -16.22 14.79 8.11
N GLU A 93 -15.88 13.79 8.91
CA GLU A 93 -15.92 13.84 10.37
C GLU A 93 -14.91 14.85 10.91
N LEU A 94 -13.68 14.83 10.41
CA LEU A 94 -12.66 15.83 10.75
C LEU A 94 -13.13 17.25 10.40
N SER A 95 -13.75 17.41 9.23
CA SER A 95 -14.31 18.71 8.80
C SER A 95 -15.44 19.19 9.70
N ALA A 96 -16.37 18.31 10.07
CA ALA A 96 -17.47 18.65 10.97
C ALA A 96 -16.94 19.02 12.36
N SER A 97 -16.01 18.24 12.88
CA SER A 97 -15.38 18.45 14.19
C SER A 97 -14.59 19.76 14.23
N THR A 98 -13.83 20.05 13.16
CA THR A 98 -13.09 21.31 13.03
C THR A 98 -14.03 22.51 12.97
N LYS A 99 -15.14 22.43 12.23
CA LYS A 99 -16.16 23.49 12.19
C LYS A 99 -16.80 23.71 13.56
N SER A 100 -17.14 22.64 14.26
CA SER A 100 -17.68 22.74 15.64
C SER A 100 -16.68 23.43 16.56
N LEU A 101 -15.42 22.99 16.52
CA LEU A 101 -14.36 23.57 17.34
C LEU A 101 -14.17 25.07 17.06
N LEU A 102 -14.19 25.48 15.78
CA LEU A 102 -14.12 26.90 15.42
C LEU A 102 -15.29 27.69 15.99
N VAL A 103 -16.52 27.19 15.86
CA VAL A 103 -17.71 27.84 16.42
C VAL A 103 -17.60 27.95 17.95
N ASP A 104 -17.20 26.88 18.63
CA ASP A 104 -17.04 26.85 20.09
C ASP A 104 -15.99 27.86 20.58
N LYS A 105 -14.94 28.09 19.77
CA LYS A 105 -13.91 29.10 20.06
C LYS A 105 -14.26 30.51 19.56
N GLY A 106 -15.45 30.71 18.97
CA GLY A 106 -15.90 31.99 18.43
C GLY A 106 -15.12 32.43 17.18
N LEU A 107 -14.58 31.48 16.42
CA LEU A 107 -13.79 31.71 15.21
C LEU A 107 -14.62 31.44 13.95
N PRO A 108 -14.34 32.16 12.83
CA PRO A 108 -15.00 31.94 11.55
C PRO A 108 -14.84 30.51 11.03
N THR A 109 -15.94 29.90 10.58
CA THR A 109 -15.95 28.56 9.99
C THR A 109 -15.22 28.46 8.65
N ASP A 110 -14.96 29.60 8.01
CA ASP A 110 -14.22 29.69 6.75
C ASP A 110 -12.78 29.15 6.89
N PHE A 111 -12.22 29.19 8.11
CA PHE A 111 -10.91 28.59 8.39
C PHE A 111 -10.91 27.05 8.35
N ALA A 112 -12.08 26.40 8.41
CA ALA A 112 -12.17 24.95 8.52
C ALA A 112 -11.49 24.23 7.35
N GLY A 113 -11.66 24.72 6.11
CA GLY A 113 -11.05 24.10 4.93
C GLY A 113 -9.52 24.05 5.01
N SER A 114 -8.91 25.17 5.39
CA SER A 114 -7.45 25.29 5.54
C SER A 114 -6.91 24.48 6.72
N LEU A 115 -7.67 24.39 7.81
CA LEU A 115 -7.28 23.63 8.99
C LEU A 115 -7.40 22.11 8.75
N VAL A 116 -8.48 21.64 8.14
CA VAL A 116 -8.68 20.21 7.82
C VAL A 116 -7.58 19.68 6.91
N ALA A 117 -6.97 20.53 6.07
CA ALA A 117 -5.83 20.16 5.24
C ALA A 117 -4.57 19.74 6.03
N LEU A 118 -4.50 20.06 7.33
CA LEU A 118 -3.44 19.56 8.23
C LEU A 118 -3.55 18.05 8.46
N GLY A 119 -4.73 17.45 8.25
CA GLY A 119 -4.98 16.01 8.33
C GLY A 119 -4.88 15.40 9.74
N ASP A 120 -4.68 16.22 10.76
CA ASP A 120 -4.34 15.80 12.12
C ASP A 120 -5.15 16.64 13.12
N ALA A 121 -5.94 15.97 13.94
CA ALA A 121 -6.86 16.62 14.88
C ALA A 121 -6.12 17.43 15.96
N ASP A 122 -4.97 16.96 16.43
CA ASP A 122 -4.19 17.65 17.46
C ASP A 122 -3.57 18.93 16.88
N LYS A 123 -3.01 18.86 15.67
CA LYS A 123 -2.48 20.04 14.99
C LYS A 123 -3.56 21.07 14.68
N ILE A 124 -4.76 20.61 14.30
CA ILE A 124 -5.91 21.49 14.07
C ILE A 124 -6.27 22.21 15.37
N LYS A 125 -6.36 21.49 16.48
CA LYS A 125 -6.68 22.07 17.78
C LYS A 125 -5.64 23.12 18.20
N ASP A 126 -4.35 22.79 18.10
CA ASP A 126 -3.26 23.72 18.43
C ASP A 126 -3.31 24.97 17.54
N ALA A 127 -3.56 24.81 16.25
CA ALA A 127 -3.71 25.93 15.33
C ALA A 127 -4.91 26.81 15.70
N VAL A 128 -6.06 26.21 16.02
CA VAL A 128 -7.26 26.94 16.44
C VAL A 128 -7.01 27.73 17.73
N GLU A 129 -6.38 27.12 18.73
CA GLU A 129 -6.07 27.78 20.01
C GLU A 129 -5.10 28.96 19.82
N ASN A 130 -4.07 28.79 18.97
CA ASN A 130 -3.15 29.86 18.64
C ASN A 130 -3.84 31.02 17.91
N ILE A 131 -4.65 30.71 16.89
CA ILE A 131 -5.42 31.73 16.15
C ILE A 131 -6.34 32.50 17.10
N GLN A 132 -7.06 31.79 17.97
CA GLN A 132 -7.94 32.39 18.96
C GLN A 132 -7.18 33.38 19.86
N LYS A 133 -6.05 32.95 20.42
CA LYS A 133 -5.22 33.78 21.29
C LYS A 133 -4.70 35.02 20.56
N THR A 134 -4.14 34.86 19.37
CA THR A 134 -3.58 35.98 18.60
C THR A 134 -4.66 37.01 18.22
N ILE A 135 -5.85 36.56 17.83
CA ILE A 135 -6.97 37.46 17.53
C ILE A 135 -7.40 38.22 18.78
N GLN A 136 -7.61 37.53 19.91
CA GLN A 136 -8.00 38.19 21.17
C GLN A 136 -6.97 39.23 21.61
N GLU A 137 -5.68 38.89 21.58
CA GLU A 137 -4.60 39.83 21.94
C GLU A 137 -4.56 41.03 21.01
N THR A 138 -4.72 40.82 19.70
CA THR A 138 -4.68 41.89 18.70
C THR A 138 -5.89 42.82 18.82
N VAL A 139 -7.08 42.26 19.00
CA VAL A 139 -8.31 43.03 19.20
C VAL A 139 -8.25 43.81 20.51
N ASN A 140 -7.80 43.21 21.60
CA ASN A 140 -7.66 43.89 22.88
C ASN A 140 -6.70 45.08 22.77
N LYS A 141 -5.53 44.90 22.15
CA LYS A 141 -4.57 46.00 21.90
C LYS A 141 -5.16 47.10 21.04
N GLN A 142 -5.91 46.75 20.00
CA GLN A 142 -6.55 47.73 19.13
C GLN A 142 -7.64 48.51 19.88
N VAL A 143 -8.45 47.83 20.70
CA VAL A 143 -9.50 48.45 21.50
C VAL A 143 -8.89 49.36 22.58
N GLU A 144 -7.82 48.93 23.25
CA GLU A 144 -7.08 49.75 24.21
C GLU A 144 -6.53 51.02 23.55
N ALA A 145 -5.89 50.88 22.38
CA ALA A 145 -5.39 52.03 21.62
C ALA A 145 -6.51 52.98 21.14
N LYS A 146 -7.71 52.46 20.89
CA LYS A 146 -8.88 53.29 20.50
C LYS A 146 -9.57 53.96 21.70
N LEU A 147 -9.56 53.31 22.87
CA LEU A 147 -10.11 53.83 24.12
C LEU A 147 -9.13 54.79 24.81
N GLN A 148 -7.84 54.73 24.47
CA GLN A 148 -6.84 55.65 24.96
C GLN A 148 -7.22 57.07 24.51
N THR A 149 -7.81 57.82 25.43
CA THR A 149 -8.01 59.27 25.27
C THR A 149 -6.69 59.98 25.47
N ASP A 150 -6.53 61.16 24.86
CA ASP A 150 -5.42 62.04 25.20
C ASP A 150 -5.39 62.23 26.72
N PRO A 151 -4.21 62.11 27.36
CA PRO A 151 -4.08 62.43 28.78
C PRO A 151 -4.68 63.82 29.00
N PRO A 152 -5.45 64.03 30.09
CA PRO A 152 -5.94 65.36 30.40
C PRO A 152 -4.74 66.29 30.36
N LYS A 153 -4.85 67.38 29.59
CA LYS A 153 -3.80 68.40 29.59
C LYS A 153 -3.64 68.80 31.05
N ASN A 154 -2.52 68.42 31.65
CA ASN A 154 -2.07 68.97 32.91
C ASN A 154 -1.78 70.46 32.63
N GLY A 155 -2.84 71.26 32.51
CA GLY A 155 -2.78 72.62 32.96
C GLY A 155 -2.46 72.47 34.43
N ALA A 156 -1.23 72.81 34.83
CA ALA A 156 -0.95 73.07 36.22
C ALA A 156 -2.13 73.89 36.71
N SER A 157 -2.90 73.35 37.67
CA SER A 157 -3.86 74.18 38.38
C SER A 157 -3.03 75.37 38.82
N ALA A 158 -3.34 76.56 38.31
CA ALA A 158 -2.56 77.74 38.61
C ALA A 158 -2.88 78.12 40.07
N LEU A 159 -2.35 77.33 41.00
CA LEU A 159 -2.39 77.49 42.46
C LEU A 159 -1.54 78.70 42.92
N ASP A 160 -1.21 79.58 41.97
CA ASP A 160 -0.46 80.81 42.21
C ASP A 160 -1.07 82.02 41.46
N GLY A 161 -2.13 81.82 40.66
CA GLY A 161 -2.81 82.90 39.94
C GLY A 161 -3.58 83.85 40.86
N ALA A 162 -3.84 85.08 40.40
CA ALA A 162 -4.62 86.07 41.14
C ALA A 162 -6.07 85.60 41.45
N ASP A 163 -6.56 84.62 40.69
CA ASP A 163 -7.87 83.99 40.88
C ASP A 163 -7.86 82.72 41.72
N ASP A 164 -6.73 82.37 42.35
CA ASP A 164 -6.67 81.23 43.25
C ASP A 164 -7.65 81.41 44.43
N PRO A 165 -8.66 80.54 44.57
CA PRO A 165 -9.65 80.63 45.65
C PRO A 165 -9.01 80.54 47.03
N PHE A 166 -7.89 79.82 47.17
CA PHE A 166 -7.17 79.68 48.44
C PHE A 166 -6.47 80.99 48.84
N LYS A 167 -5.86 81.70 47.87
CA LYS A 167 -5.27 83.02 48.12
C LYS A 167 -6.33 84.07 48.49
N LYS A 168 -7.50 84.05 47.84
CA LYS A 168 -8.62 84.95 48.18
C LYS A 168 -9.09 84.75 49.63
N ILE A 169 -9.22 83.50 50.06
CA ILE A 169 -9.56 83.17 51.45
C ILE A 169 -8.45 83.65 52.39
N MET A 170 -7.18 83.34 52.12
CA MET A 170 -6.06 83.75 52.99
C MET A 170 -5.89 85.27 53.10
N ALA A 171 -6.19 86.04 52.05
CA ALA A 171 -6.17 87.50 52.08
C ALA A 171 -7.24 88.09 53.03
N GLN A 172 -8.40 87.44 53.18
CA GLN A 172 -9.43 87.88 54.13
C GLN A 172 -9.00 87.74 55.60
N TYR A 173 -7.98 86.92 55.89
CA TYR A 173 -7.48 86.69 57.25
C TYR A 173 -6.18 87.44 57.57
N LYS A 174 -5.57 88.17 56.62
CA LYS A 174 -4.45 89.08 56.90
C LYS A 174 -5.00 90.42 57.40
N LYS A 175 -4.94 90.63 58.72
CA LYS A 175 -5.12 91.93 59.37
C LYS A 175 -3.96 92.88 59.09
#